data_AF-A0A6A4ZT77-F1
#
_entry.id   AF-A0A6A4ZT77-F1
#
_cell.length_a   1.000
_cell.length_b   1.000
_cell.length_c   1.000
_cell.angle_alpha   90.00
_cell.angle_beta   90.00
_cell.angle_gamma   90.00
#
_symmetry.space_group_name_H-M   'P 1'
#
loop_
_entity.id
_entity.type
_entity.pdbx_description
1 polymer ?
#
loop_
_entity_poly.entity_id
_entity_poly.type
_entity_poly.pdbx_seq_one_letter_code
_entity_poly.pdbx_strand_id
1 'polypeptide(L)'
;MPGFQIHIVRFDVEPADDIHPCINDAPFAAGGGSPLLAHPRASLVPKPARRNNGFVTSEDYMTWFEYMEAVCGFLYVAASIASGVVYLQVLYPSFANELTWPYFNTSTHLFIGDLCNFHLGLDSRSEVLLLASSYAVLRSPSVESMGIAMNPVYPRMLVLQASTDFEDVIQGLHANELNLGLPTQYCWVDFDKTFEMAHTSARQARCASMYHANAAVHYEAVLRNIPWAKWETSFGGPNGSFTRAIAAGVMEFPTGSAWLKAVQNAFVDWMLRWHNGWPPGVKEIIEVVDAYGFFNKLIVKSLSYLPQATGSKSTVLNSVITSDMPFARLRNYSLVRGTSRQIPDELILFNSGMVPTLVSQLWETNIGPYGAIDAVWVPVPPSLADIVHSFQGDVLTRNATVLAAVQELGYEWALPTPRAWSGGAYEFSGGNPMCDNTHRTSFVQETFGIDDMCLTSLQLSVEMDAMSVLFALVVSSQ
;
A
#
# COMPACT_ATOMS: atom_id res chain seq x y z
N MET A 1 -0.78 37.01 -0.51
CA MET A 1 -0.37 36.01 -1.52
C MET A 1 -1.60 35.17 -1.78
N PRO A 2 -2.06 34.97 -3.02
CA PRO A 2 -3.15 34.04 -3.29
C PRO A 2 -2.69 32.66 -2.83
N GLY A 3 -3.53 31.97 -2.04
CA GLY A 3 -3.18 30.70 -1.41
C GLY A 3 -2.79 29.65 -2.45
N PHE A 4 -1.65 28.99 -2.23
CA PHE A 4 -1.32 27.76 -2.92
C PHE A 4 -2.33 26.70 -2.43
N GLN A 5 -3.41 26.51 -3.20
CA GLN A 5 -4.32 25.39 -3.03
C GLN A 5 -3.82 24.24 -3.89
N ILE A 6 -3.51 23.10 -3.28
CA ILE A 6 -3.38 21.85 -4.02
C ILE A 6 -4.78 21.28 -4.18
N HIS A 7 -5.20 21.08 -5.42
CA HIS A 7 -6.31 20.18 -5.71
C HIS A 7 -5.76 18.77 -5.82
N ILE A 8 -6.15 17.90 -4.90
CA ILE A 8 -5.84 16.47 -4.99
C ILE A 8 -6.77 15.90 -6.07
N VAL A 9 -6.28 15.86 -7.30
CA VAL A 9 -7.02 15.29 -8.42
C VAL A 9 -6.75 13.78 -8.45
N ARG A 10 -7.83 13.03 -8.21
CA ARG A 10 -8.10 11.62 -8.55
C ARG A 10 -6.94 10.61 -8.53
N PHE A 11 -7.14 9.62 -7.67
CA PHE A 11 -6.35 8.41 -7.46
C PHE A 11 -6.12 7.60 -8.75
N ASP A 12 -4.87 7.44 -9.14
CA ASP A 12 -4.46 6.38 -10.07
C ASP A 12 -3.53 5.40 -9.33
N VAL A 13 -4.02 4.18 -9.14
CA VAL A 13 -3.21 3.04 -8.67
C VAL A 13 -2.37 2.58 -9.86
N GLU A 14 -1.18 3.17 -10.04
CA GLU A 14 -0.25 2.74 -11.08
C GLU A 14 0.56 1.51 -10.60
N PRO A 15 0.78 0.49 -11.47
CA PRO A 15 1.60 -0.65 -11.13
C PRO A 15 3.06 -0.26 -10.84
N ALA A 16 3.73 -1.05 -10.01
CA ALA A 16 5.19 -1.01 -9.89
C ALA A 16 5.77 -1.59 -11.19
N ASP A 17 6.49 -0.78 -11.96
CA ASP A 17 7.22 -1.26 -13.12
C ASP A 17 8.33 -2.22 -12.67
N ASP A 18 8.45 -3.33 -13.39
CA ASP A 18 9.60 -4.22 -13.32
C ASP A 18 10.87 -3.39 -13.51
N ILE A 19 11.75 -3.40 -12.50
CA ILE A 19 13.15 -3.07 -12.68
C ILE A 19 13.70 -4.16 -13.60
N HIS A 20 13.68 -3.91 -14.90
CA HIS A 20 14.51 -4.65 -15.84
C HIS A 20 15.97 -4.49 -15.36
N PRO A 21 16.69 -5.59 -15.08
CA PRO A 21 18.11 -5.51 -14.84
C PRO A 21 18.78 -5.25 -16.20
N CYS A 22 18.95 -3.98 -16.56
CA CYS A 22 19.88 -3.60 -17.61
C CYS A 22 21.31 -3.67 -17.08
N ILE A 23 21.72 -4.84 -16.60
CA ILE A 23 23.12 -5.21 -16.37
C ILE A 23 23.30 -6.64 -16.88
N ASN A 24 24.19 -6.75 -17.88
CA ASN A 24 24.71 -7.96 -18.53
C ASN A 24 23.96 -8.46 -19.76
N ASP A 25 24.31 -7.90 -20.92
CA ASP A 25 24.59 -8.68 -22.14
C ASP A 25 25.51 -7.88 -23.08
N ALA A 26 26.82 -7.98 -22.82
CA ALA A 26 27.84 -7.74 -23.84
C ALA A 26 28.76 -8.98 -23.84
N PRO A 27 28.72 -9.82 -24.88
CA PRO A 27 29.56 -11.00 -24.94
C PRO A 27 31.02 -10.60 -25.22
N PHE A 28 31.92 -11.06 -24.37
CA PHE A 28 33.33 -11.19 -24.70
C PHE A 28 33.51 -12.21 -25.83
N ALA A 29 34.00 -11.76 -26.99
CA ALA A 29 34.66 -12.63 -27.96
C ALA A 29 35.74 -11.84 -28.72
N ALA A 30 36.87 -12.51 -28.91
CA ALA A 30 38.18 -11.96 -29.21
C ALA A 30 38.40 -11.58 -30.69
N GLY A 31 39.25 -10.56 -30.88
CA GLY A 31 40.36 -10.54 -31.83
C GLY A 31 40.12 -10.89 -33.31
N GLY A 32 40.21 -9.88 -34.18
CA GLY A 32 40.44 -10.08 -35.61
C GLY A 32 40.53 -8.75 -36.35
N GLY A 33 41.75 -8.26 -36.58
CA GLY A 33 42.00 -6.93 -37.14
C GLY A 33 41.80 -6.81 -38.65
N SER A 34 41.49 -5.59 -39.10
CA SER A 34 42.22 -4.87 -40.15
C SER A 34 41.71 -3.43 -40.27
N PRO A 35 42.56 -2.49 -40.72
CA PRO A 35 42.54 -1.11 -40.24
C PRO A 35 41.68 -0.21 -41.12
N LEU A 36 40.77 0.56 -40.50
CA LEU A 36 40.17 1.70 -41.18
C LEU A 36 41.16 2.86 -41.14
N LEU A 37 41.61 3.20 -42.36
CA LEU A 37 42.53 4.27 -42.69
C LEU A 37 42.22 5.55 -41.88
N ALA A 38 43.10 5.84 -40.93
CA ALA A 38 43.34 7.20 -40.51
C ALA A 38 43.93 7.93 -41.73
N HIS A 39 43.10 8.67 -42.46
CA HIS A 39 43.63 9.64 -43.40
C HIS A 39 44.44 10.67 -42.60
N PRO A 40 45.76 10.79 -42.82
CA PRO A 40 46.52 11.88 -42.24
C PRO A 40 45.94 13.15 -42.84
N ARG A 41 45.32 14.01 -42.02
CA ARG A 41 45.15 15.40 -42.44
C ARG A 41 46.57 15.92 -42.67
N ALA A 42 46.86 16.12 -43.95
CA ALA A 42 48.15 16.53 -44.44
C ALA A 42 48.70 17.64 -43.55
N SER A 43 49.92 17.40 -43.05
CA SER A 43 50.78 18.46 -42.53
C SER A 43 50.70 19.62 -43.52
N LEU A 44 50.22 20.78 -43.04
CA LEU A 44 50.24 22.03 -43.78
C LEU A 44 51.72 22.41 -43.97
N VAL A 45 52.36 21.84 -44.98
CA VAL A 45 53.65 22.34 -45.49
C VAL A 45 53.36 23.73 -46.04
N PRO A 46 53.93 24.81 -45.46
CA PRO A 46 53.73 26.14 -45.99
C PRO A 46 54.38 26.17 -47.38
N LYS A 47 53.60 26.46 -48.43
CA LYS A 47 54.16 26.81 -49.74
C LYS A 47 55.05 28.06 -49.54
N PRO A 48 56.25 28.14 -50.15
CA PRO A 48 57.04 29.36 -50.09
C PRO A 48 56.27 30.48 -50.80
N ALA A 49 55.73 31.41 -50.01
CA ALA A 49 55.12 32.63 -50.52
C ALA A 49 56.22 33.48 -51.15
N ARG A 50 55.98 33.87 -52.41
CA ARG A 50 56.77 34.87 -53.13
C ARG A 50 56.96 36.09 -52.23
N ARG A 51 58.22 36.43 -51.97
CA ARG A 51 58.62 37.61 -51.20
C ARG A 51 58.29 38.87 -51.99
N ASN A 52 57.03 39.33 -51.93
CA ASN A 52 56.70 40.71 -52.25
C ASN A 52 57.02 41.53 -50.99
N ASN A 53 58.12 42.27 -51.04
CA ASN A 53 58.49 43.29 -50.06
C ASN A 53 57.54 44.50 -50.17
N GLY A 54 56.28 44.30 -49.81
CA GLY A 54 55.37 45.39 -49.45
C GLY A 54 55.04 45.22 -47.98
N PHE A 55 55.66 46.05 -47.13
CA PHE A 55 55.12 46.28 -45.80
C PHE A 55 53.71 46.85 -46.00
N VAL A 56 52.66 46.06 -45.78
CA VAL A 56 51.33 46.60 -45.53
C VAL A 56 51.33 47.00 -44.06
N THR A 57 51.84 48.19 -43.78
CA THR A 57 51.50 48.91 -42.56
C THR A 57 50.02 49.26 -42.67
N SER A 58 49.15 48.46 -42.06
CA SER A 58 47.78 48.85 -41.77
C SER A 58 47.83 49.91 -40.67
N GLU A 59 48.22 51.14 -41.02
CA GLU A 59 47.85 52.34 -40.26
C GLU A 59 46.41 52.72 -40.61
N ASP A 60 45.49 51.76 -40.49
CA ASP A 60 44.06 52.03 -40.55
C ASP A 60 43.66 52.49 -39.14
N TYR A 61 43.81 53.80 -38.91
CA TYR A 61 43.14 54.46 -37.80
C TYR A 61 41.64 54.15 -37.93
N MET A 62 41.10 53.38 -36.98
CA MET A 62 39.67 53.09 -36.95
C MET A 62 38.89 54.39 -37.15
N THR A 63 38.03 54.41 -38.16
CA THR A 63 37.17 55.55 -38.39
C THR A 63 36.32 55.77 -37.13
N TRP A 64 35.96 57.02 -36.83
CA TRP A 64 35.14 57.35 -35.66
C TRP A 64 33.85 56.49 -35.59
N PHE A 65 33.29 56.13 -36.75
CA PHE A 65 32.13 55.25 -36.85
C PHE A 65 32.44 53.80 -36.44
N GLU A 66 33.56 53.22 -36.89
CA GLU A 66 34.00 51.88 -36.47
C GLU A 66 34.32 51.84 -34.97
N TYR A 67 34.89 52.91 -34.42
CA TYR A 67 35.17 53.00 -32.98
C TYR A 67 33.87 53.05 -32.16
N MET A 68 32.90 53.86 -32.59
CA MET A 68 31.57 53.93 -31.97
C MET A 68 30.81 52.60 -32.11
N GLU A 69 30.92 51.92 -33.25
CA GLU A 69 30.33 50.59 -33.47
C GLU A 69 30.95 49.55 -32.53
N ALA A 70 32.28 49.54 -32.38
CA ALA A 70 32.98 48.64 -31.47
C ALA A 70 32.61 48.89 -30.00
N VAL A 71 32.50 50.15 -29.57
CA VAL A 71 32.08 50.53 -28.21
C VAL A 71 30.62 50.13 -27.96
N CYS A 72 29.72 50.42 -28.90
CA CYS A 72 28.32 49.99 -28.82
C CYS A 72 28.20 48.46 -28.77
N GLY A 73 28.99 47.74 -29.56
CA GLY A 73 29.06 46.28 -29.53
C GLY A 73 29.53 45.75 -28.17
N PHE A 74 30.56 46.36 -27.59
CA PHE A 74 31.05 45.98 -26.26
C PHE A 74 30.02 46.25 -25.16
N LEU A 75 29.37 47.42 -25.18
CA LEU A 75 28.31 47.77 -24.24
C LEU A 75 27.10 46.85 -24.38
N TYR A 76 26.72 46.50 -25.61
CA TYR A 76 25.66 45.53 -25.87
C TYR A 76 25.99 44.16 -25.28
N VAL A 77 27.21 43.66 -25.47
CA VAL A 77 27.66 42.39 -24.90
C VAL A 77 27.67 42.46 -23.37
N ALA A 78 28.21 43.53 -22.77
CA ALA A 78 28.23 43.70 -21.32
C ALA A 78 26.82 43.78 -20.72
N ALA A 79 25.91 44.51 -21.37
CA ALA A 79 24.50 44.61 -20.97
C ALA A 79 23.78 43.25 -21.13
N SER A 80 24.10 42.49 -22.17
CA SER A 80 23.54 41.14 -22.40
C SER A 80 24.02 40.13 -21.35
N ILE A 81 25.29 40.23 -20.94
CA ILE A 81 25.83 39.39 -19.85
C ILE A 81 25.17 39.80 -18.53
N ALA A 82 25.06 41.10 -18.23
CA ALA A 82 24.43 41.58 -17.00
C ALA A 82 22.95 41.19 -16.92
N SER A 83 22.20 41.31 -18.02
CA SER A 83 20.81 40.86 -18.08
C SER A 83 20.68 39.34 -17.93
N GLY A 84 21.61 38.57 -18.50
CA GLY A 84 21.70 37.12 -18.26
C GLY A 84 21.94 36.75 -16.80
N VAL A 85 22.82 37.47 -16.10
CA VAL A 85 23.08 37.26 -14.66
C VAL A 85 21.83 37.58 -13.83
N VAL A 86 21.16 38.71 -14.10
CA VAL A 86 19.92 39.09 -13.41
C VAL A 86 18.81 38.06 -13.67
N TYR A 87 18.68 37.59 -14.91
CA TYR A 87 17.73 36.55 -15.28
C TYR A 87 17.96 35.26 -14.47
N LEU A 88 19.21 34.80 -14.38
CA LEU A 88 19.55 33.62 -13.58
C LEU A 88 19.29 33.83 -12.09
N GLN A 89 19.51 35.03 -11.55
CA GLN A 89 19.22 35.34 -10.14
C GLN A 89 17.72 35.30 -9.83
N VAL A 90 16.87 35.76 -10.75
CA VAL A 90 15.42 35.69 -10.60
C VAL A 90 14.91 34.25 -10.77
N LEU A 91 15.55 33.49 -11.65
CA LEU A 91 15.13 32.13 -12.00
C LEU A 91 15.61 31.08 -10.97
N TYR A 92 16.80 31.28 -10.37
CA TYR A 92 17.43 30.34 -9.46
C TYR A 92 16.54 29.89 -8.29
N PRO A 93 15.83 30.79 -7.56
CA PRO A 93 14.97 30.37 -6.45
C PRO A 93 13.86 29.41 -6.88
N SER A 94 13.32 29.57 -8.08
CA SER A 94 12.26 28.68 -8.60
C SER A 94 12.82 27.30 -8.96
N PHE A 95 14.02 27.20 -9.54
CA PHE A 95 14.63 25.92 -9.91
C PHE A 95 15.47 25.28 -8.80
N ALA A 96 15.39 25.79 -7.56
CA ALA A 96 16.11 25.25 -6.42
C ALA A 96 15.54 23.91 -5.91
N ASN A 97 14.35 23.52 -6.39
CA ASN A 97 13.70 22.25 -6.08
C ASN A 97 13.02 21.65 -7.32
N GLU A 98 12.66 20.37 -7.19
CA GLU A 98 12.02 19.57 -8.25
C GLU A 98 10.60 20.03 -8.59
N LEU A 99 9.98 20.86 -7.75
CA LEU A 99 8.60 21.34 -7.90
C LEU A 99 8.50 22.74 -8.51
N THR A 100 9.62 23.33 -8.91
CA THR A 100 9.74 24.68 -9.46
C THR A 100 9.20 25.80 -8.55
N TRP A 101 9.12 25.57 -7.23
CA TRP A 101 8.52 26.51 -6.27
C TRP A 101 9.57 27.45 -5.63
N PRO A 102 9.46 28.78 -5.76
CA PRO A 102 10.43 29.68 -5.18
C PRO A 102 10.45 29.61 -3.66
N TYR A 103 11.64 29.64 -3.06
CA TYR A 103 11.88 29.64 -1.60
C TYR A 103 11.61 28.32 -0.87
N PHE A 104 11.35 27.25 -1.61
CA PHE A 104 11.22 25.89 -1.09
C PHE A 104 12.53 25.11 -1.28
N ASN A 105 12.85 24.24 -0.32
CA ASN A 105 14.07 23.43 -0.36
C ASN A 105 13.87 22.13 -1.15
N THR A 106 14.96 21.39 -1.40
CA THR A 106 14.91 20.09 -2.10
C THR A 106 14.09 19.04 -1.35
N SER A 107 13.89 19.18 -0.04
CA SER A 107 13.09 18.27 0.81
C SER A 107 11.58 18.52 0.75
N THR A 108 11.11 19.49 -0.04
CA THR A 108 9.69 19.86 -0.12
C THR A 108 8.80 18.70 -0.57
N HIS A 109 9.31 17.81 -1.44
CA HIS A 109 8.58 16.61 -1.84
C HIS A 109 8.30 15.66 -0.66
N LEU A 110 9.23 15.55 0.31
CA LEU A 110 9.05 14.74 1.52
C LEU A 110 7.97 15.35 2.42
N PHE A 111 7.98 16.68 2.59
CA PHE A 111 6.96 17.38 3.37
C PHE A 111 5.55 17.17 2.80
N ILE A 112 5.38 17.34 1.49
CA ILE A 112 4.09 17.12 0.82
C ILE A 112 3.65 15.66 0.98
N GLY A 113 4.59 14.71 0.82
CA GLY A 113 4.33 13.30 1.03
C GLY A 113 3.84 12.98 2.44
N ASP A 114 4.56 13.43 3.46
CA ASP A 114 4.22 13.18 4.87
C ASP A 114 2.88 13.87 5.25
N LEU A 115 2.65 15.09 4.76
CA LEU A 115 1.40 15.83 4.97
C LEU A 115 0.20 15.07 4.40
N CYS A 116 0.30 14.61 3.15
CA CYS A 116 -0.75 13.85 2.52
C CYS A 116 -0.92 12.47 3.18
N ASN A 117 0.15 11.82 3.62
CA ASN A 117 0.05 10.55 4.36
C ASN A 117 -0.73 10.71 5.66
N PHE A 118 -0.49 11.79 6.38
CA PHE A 118 -1.19 12.11 7.61
C PHE A 118 -2.69 12.36 7.35
N HIS A 119 -3.02 13.23 6.40
CA HIS A 119 -4.42 13.57 6.13
C HIS A 119 -5.19 12.42 5.50
N LEU A 120 -4.64 11.76 4.48
CA LEU A 120 -5.29 10.60 3.84
C LEU A 120 -5.51 9.45 4.83
N GLY A 121 -4.67 9.33 5.87
CA GLY A 121 -4.80 8.33 6.92
C GLY A 121 -5.89 8.61 7.97
N LEU A 122 -6.36 9.86 8.08
CA LEU A 122 -7.29 10.29 9.15
C LEU A 122 -8.60 10.89 8.63
N ASP A 123 -8.62 11.48 7.43
CA ASP A 123 -9.78 12.19 6.91
C ASP A 123 -9.81 12.18 5.36
N SER A 124 -11.01 12.29 4.78
CA SER A 124 -11.25 12.35 3.33
C SER A 124 -11.35 13.78 2.80
N ARG A 125 -10.75 14.77 3.50
CA ARG A 125 -10.80 16.17 3.07
C ARG A 125 -10.03 16.37 1.77
N SER A 126 -10.71 16.97 0.79
CA SER A 126 -10.20 17.20 -0.57
C SER A 126 -9.34 18.45 -0.74
N GLU A 127 -9.27 19.31 0.29
CA GLU A 127 -8.56 20.60 0.23
C GLU A 127 -7.72 20.83 1.48
N VAL A 128 -6.42 21.04 1.27
CA VAL A 128 -5.44 21.36 2.33
C VAL A 128 -4.73 22.65 1.98
N LEU A 129 -4.67 23.59 2.94
CA LEU A 129 -3.92 24.83 2.79
C LEU A 129 -2.47 24.61 3.20
N LEU A 130 -1.59 24.32 2.23
CA LEU A 130 -0.17 23.99 2.45
C LEU A 130 0.60 24.89 3.42
N LEU A 131 0.28 26.18 3.44
CA LEU A 131 1.02 27.19 4.20
C LEU A 131 0.42 27.47 5.59
N ALA A 132 -0.64 26.78 6.01
CA ALA A 132 -1.16 26.95 7.36
C ALA A 132 -0.24 26.26 8.37
N SER A 133 0.08 26.93 9.47
CA SER A 133 0.96 26.38 10.52
C SER A 133 0.39 25.12 11.18
N SER A 134 -0.94 24.90 11.10
CA SER A 134 -1.60 23.67 11.54
C SER A 134 -1.28 22.45 10.68
N TYR A 135 -0.66 22.64 9.52
CA TYR A 135 -0.27 21.58 8.57
C TYR A 135 1.26 21.36 8.55
N ALA A 136 1.97 21.85 9.55
CA ALA A 136 3.39 21.55 9.69
C ALA A 136 3.60 20.05 10.02
N VAL A 137 4.64 19.44 9.46
CA VAL A 137 5.00 18.05 9.76
C VAL A 137 6.24 18.06 10.63
N LEU A 138 6.14 17.50 11.83
CA LEU A 138 7.30 17.26 12.70
C LEU A 138 7.95 15.94 12.29
N ARG A 139 9.13 16.03 11.69
CA ARG A 139 9.96 14.86 11.39
C ARG A 139 10.99 14.68 12.50
N SER A 140 11.12 13.47 13.02
CA SER A 140 12.13 13.16 14.04
C SER A 140 13.54 13.14 13.40
N PRO A 141 14.57 13.67 14.07
CA PRO A 141 15.95 13.68 13.54
C PRO A 141 16.55 12.29 13.32
N SER A 142 15.97 11.25 13.93
CA SER A 142 16.45 9.87 13.89
C SER A 142 16.02 9.08 12.66
N VAL A 143 15.12 9.62 11.82
CA VAL A 143 14.79 9.02 10.53
C VAL A 143 15.85 9.44 9.52
N GLU A 144 17.01 8.78 9.58
CA GLU A 144 17.88 8.60 8.42
C GLU A 144 17.14 7.70 7.40
N SER A 145 16.10 8.22 6.76
CA SER A 145 15.63 7.66 5.50
C SER A 145 15.10 8.80 4.66
N MET A 146 15.62 8.90 3.45
CA MET A 146 15.15 9.81 2.39
C MET A 146 13.75 9.40 1.87
N GLY A 147 12.95 8.69 2.68
CA GLY A 147 11.65 8.13 2.31
C GLY A 147 10.50 8.77 3.06
N ILE A 148 9.34 8.85 2.43
CA ILE A 148 8.10 9.36 3.03
C ILE A 148 7.63 8.36 4.10
N ALA A 149 7.28 8.83 5.29
CA ALA A 149 6.84 7.96 6.38
C ALA A 149 5.45 7.40 6.06
N MET A 150 5.35 6.08 5.88
CA MET A 150 4.09 5.41 5.56
C MET A 150 3.71 4.45 6.67
N ASN A 151 2.48 4.59 7.19
CA ASN A 151 1.93 3.64 8.14
C ASN A 151 1.67 2.29 7.43
N PRO A 152 2.25 1.17 7.89
CA PRO A 152 2.04 -0.15 7.29
C PRO A 152 0.57 -0.59 7.31
N VAL A 153 -0.27 0.01 8.16
CA VAL A 153 -1.72 -0.24 8.25
C VAL A 153 -2.51 0.44 7.13
N TYR A 154 -2.00 1.55 6.58
CA TYR A 154 -2.70 2.39 5.60
C TYR A 154 -3.23 1.64 4.34
N PRO A 155 -2.47 0.75 3.69
CA PRO A 155 -2.96 0.01 2.52
C PRO A 155 -4.14 -0.90 2.86
N ARG A 156 -4.17 -1.41 4.10
CA ARG A 156 -5.22 -2.30 4.59
C ARG A 156 -6.47 -1.50 4.90
N MET A 157 -6.30 -0.32 5.49
CA MET A 157 -7.39 0.66 5.58
C MET A 157 -7.93 0.95 4.17
N LEU A 158 -7.07 1.17 3.17
CA LEU A 158 -7.54 1.42 1.81
C LEU A 158 -8.37 0.24 1.26
N VAL A 159 -7.86 -1.00 1.33
CA VAL A 159 -8.58 -2.17 0.80
C VAL A 159 -9.84 -2.51 1.60
N LEU A 160 -9.81 -2.37 2.93
CA LEU A 160 -10.92 -2.79 3.82
C LEU A 160 -11.94 -1.68 4.09
N GLN A 161 -11.61 -0.42 3.79
CA GLN A 161 -12.42 0.76 4.11
C GLN A 161 -12.67 1.70 2.92
N ALA A 162 -11.80 1.75 1.90
CA ALA A 162 -11.87 2.84 0.91
C ALA A 162 -13.01 2.72 -0.09
N SER A 163 -13.54 1.54 -0.37
CA SER A 163 -14.67 1.43 -1.29
C SER A 163 -15.72 0.41 -0.85
N THR A 164 -16.91 0.94 -0.56
CA THR A 164 -18.17 0.20 -0.61
C THR A 164 -18.86 0.41 -1.95
N ASP A 165 -18.21 1.06 -2.92
CA ASP A 165 -18.75 1.24 -4.26
C ASP A 165 -18.83 -0.13 -4.95
N PHE A 166 -20.00 -0.39 -5.51
CA PHE A 166 -20.29 -1.65 -6.17
C PHE A 166 -19.40 -1.86 -7.41
N GLU A 167 -19.08 -0.79 -8.14
CA GLU A 167 -18.25 -0.88 -9.35
C GLU A 167 -16.81 -1.28 -9.02
N ASP A 168 -16.23 -0.67 -7.98
CA ASP A 168 -14.87 -0.98 -7.51
C ASP A 168 -14.77 -2.41 -6.98
N VAL A 169 -15.78 -2.87 -6.23
CA VAL A 169 -15.82 -4.25 -5.70
C VAL A 169 -15.88 -5.27 -6.84
N ILE A 170 -16.68 -5.01 -7.88
CA ILE A 170 -16.75 -5.86 -9.06
C ILE A 170 -15.41 -5.89 -9.79
N GLN A 171 -14.82 -4.73 -10.03
CA GLN A 171 -13.53 -4.62 -10.69
C GLN A 171 -12.43 -5.36 -9.90
N GLY A 172 -12.45 -5.25 -8.57
CA GLY A 172 -11.55 -5.99 -7.68
C GLY A 172 -11.73 -7.50 -7.75
N LEU A 173 -12.96 -8.01 -7.79
CA LEU A 173 -13.24 -9.43 -8.00
C LEU A 173 -12.71 -9.89 -9.37
N HIS A 174 -12.77 -9.07 -10.40
CA HIS A 174 -12.28 -9.46 -11.73
C HIS A 174 -10.77 -9.38 -11.87
N ALA A 175 -10.08 -8.64 -11.00
CA ALA A 175 -8.62 -8.61 -10.96
C ALA A 175 -8.01 -9.97 -10.58
N ASN A 176 -8.73 -10.82 -9.84
CA ASN A 176 -8.31 -12.19 -9.52
C ASN A 176 -9.28 -13.21 -10.14
N GLU A 177 -8.83 -13.90 -11.19
CA GLU A 177 -9.69 -14.70 -12.06
C GLU A 177 -10.61 -15.70 -11.33
N LEU A 178 -10.17 -16.30 -10.21
CA LEU A 178 -10.92 -17.36 -9.51
C LEU A 178 -11.32 -17.00 -8.07
N ASN A 179 -10.86 -15.88 -7.52
CA ASN A 179 -11.26 -15.33 -6.20
C ASN A 179 -11.23 -16.32 -5.01
N LEU A 180 -10.32 -17.28 -5.09
CA LEU A 180 -10.19 -18.39 -4.15
C LEU A 180 -9.52 -18.00 -2.81
N GLY A 181 -8.75 -16.91 -2.82
CA GLY A 181 -8.02 -16.40 -1.66
C GLY A 181 -8.78 -15.39 -0.82
N LEU A 182 -10.06 -15.15 -1.09
CA LEU A 182 -10.85 -14.20 -0.29
C LEU A 182 -10.99 -14.74 1.14
N PRO A 183 -10.59 -14.00 2.18
CA PRO A 183 -10.64 -14.41 3.59
C PRO A 183 -12.07 -14.33 4.15
N THR A 184 -13.02 -14.95 3.45
CA THR A 184 -14.45 -14.87 3.75
C THR A 184 -14.97 -16.21 4.21
N GLN A 185 -15.60 -16.22 5.38
CA GLN A 185 -16.41 -17.34 5.84
C GLN A 185 -17.84 -17.20 5.31
N TYR A 186 -18.15 -17.98 4.28
CA TYR A 186 -19.46 -17.94 3.66
C TYR A 186 -20.55 -18.48 4.61
N CYS A 187 -21.70 -17.80 4.59
CA CYS A 187 -22.88 -18.15 5.35
C CYS A 187 -23.87 -18.96 4.49
N TRP A 188 -23.95 -18.60 3.21
CA TRP A 188 -24.84 -19.26 2.24
C TRP A 188 -24.12 -19.47 0.91
N VAL A 189 -24.51 -20.53 0.21
CA VAL A 189 -24.06 -20.74 -1.16
C VAL A 189 -24.79 -19.79 -2.10
N ASP A 190 -26.09 -19.55 -1.89
CA ASP A 190 -26.98 -18.75 -2.74
C ASP A 190 -27.46 -17.44 -2.08
N PHE A 191 -27.84 -16.46 -2.89
CA PHE A 191 -28.42 -15.18 -2.41
C PHE A 191 -29.80 -15.36 -1.75
N ASP A 192 -30.57 -16.37 -2.15
CA ASP A 192 -31.88 -16.69 -1.58
C ASP A 192 -31.77 -17.38 -0.20
N LYS A 193 -30.53 -17.67 0.26
CA LYS A 193 -30.22 -18.25 1.57
C LYS A 193 -30.81 -19.65 1.77
N THR A 194 -31.07 -20.36 0.68
CA THR A 194 -31.61 -21.72 0.68
C THR A 194 -30.56 -22.73 1.13
N PHE A 195 -29.31 -22.53 0.73
CA PHE A 195 -28.21 -23.44 0.94
C PHE A 195 -27.26 -22.86 2.01
N GLU A 196 -27.54 -23.18 3.26
CA GLU A 196 -26.68 -22.80 4.38
C GLU A 196 -25.31 -23.49 4.31
N MET A 197 -24.23 -22.78 4.66
CA MET A 197 -22.87 -23.33 4.60
C MET A 197 -21.93 -22.89 5.73
N ALA A 198 -22.41 -22.15 6.74
CA ALA A 198 -21.54 -21.77 7.85
C ALA A 198 -21.00 -23.01 8.60
N HIS A 199 -19.76 -22.93 9.08
CA HIS A 199 -19.07 -24.04 9.75
C HIS A 199 -19.80 -24.58 10.98
N THR A 200 -20.49 -23.72 11.73
CA THR A 200 -21.25 -24.13 12.91
C THR A 200 -22.68 -23.62 12.86
N SER A 201 -23.57 -24.36 13.52
CA SER A 201 -24.95 -23.91 13.75
C SER A 201 -25.02 -22.54 14.46
N ALA A 202 -24.14 -22.31 15.43
CA ALA A 202 -24.03 -21.03 16.13
C ALA A 202 -23.63 -19.89 15.19
N ARG A 203 -22.68 -20.14 14.27
CA ARG A 203 -22.30 -19.15 13.25
C ARG A 203 -23.43 -18.93 12.24
N GLN A 204 -24.13 -19.99 11.82
CA GLN A 204 -25.29 -19.86 10.93
C GLN A 204 -26.38 -18.94 11.54
N ALA A 205 -26.65 -19.06 12.84
CA ALA A 205 -27.56 -18.16 13.55
C ALA A 205 -27.06 -16.70 13.59
N ARG A 206 -25.75 -16.49 13.77
CA ARG A 206 -25.14 -15.14 13.64
C ARG A 206 -25.26 -14.60 12.22
N CYS A 207 -25.03 -15.41 11.20
CA CYS A 207 -25.21 -15.04 9.81
C CYS A 207 -26.62 -14.51 9.56
N ALA A 208 -27.65 -15.24 9.98
CA ALA A 208 -29.04 -14.84 9.83
C ALA A 208 -29.37 -13.51 10.53
N SER A 209 -28.79 -13.26 11.72
CA SER A 209 -29.08 -12.03 12.48
C SER A 209 -28.27 -10.82 12.03
N MET A 210 -26.99 -10.97 11.69
CA MET A 210 -26.08 -9.84 11.44
C MET A 210 -25.66 -9.68 9.98
N TYR A 211 -25.55 -10.77 9.22
CA TYR A 211 -24.91 -10.75 7.89
C TYR A 211 -25.87 -11.03 6.73
N HIS A 212 -27.17 -11.15 7.00
CA HIS A 212 -28.17 -11.47 5.98
C HIS A 212 -28.25 -10.44 4.83
N ALA A 213 -27.83 -9.19 5.06
CA ALA A 213 -27.79 -8.14 4.03
C ALA A 213 -26.42 -8.01 3.34
N ASN A 214 -25.38 -8.72 3.83
CA ASN A 214 -24.02 -8.61 3.30
C ASN A 214 -23.82 -9.57 2.13
N ALA A 215 -23.71 -9.05 0.91
CA ALA A 215 -23.48 -9.87 -0.28
C ALA A 215 -22.16 -10.69 -0.22
N ALA A 216 -21.14 -10.21 0.52
CA ALA A 216 -19.85 -10.88 0.61
C ALA A 216 -19.94 -12.27 1.27
N VAL A 217 -20.89 -12.49 2.18
CA VAL A 217 -21.05 -13.80 2.85
C VAL A 217 -21.81 -14.84 2.01
N HIS A 218 -22.21 -14.49 0.79
CA HIS A 218 -22.91 -15.37 -0.13
C HIS A 218 -21.96 -15.82 -1.23
N TYR A 219 -21.71 -17.12 -1.34
CA TYR A 219 -20.71 -17.63 -2.28
C TYR A 219 -21.10 -17.42 -3.75
N GLU A 220 -22.39 -17.30 -4.03
CA GLU A 220 -22.96 -16.92 -5.32
C GLU A 220 -22.38 -15.61 -5.88
N ALA A 221 -22.03 -14.64 -5.02
CA ALA A 221 -21.37 -13.41 -5.46
C ALA A 221 -20.05 -13.70 -6.20
N VAL A 222 -19.29 -14.70 -5.72
CA VAL A 222 -18.06 -15.14 -6.38
C VAL A 222 -18.39 -16.00 -7.61
N LEU A 223 -19.27 -16.99 -7.46
CA LEU A 223 -19.58 -17.94 -8.53
C LEU A 223 -20.16 -17.27 -9.79
N ARG A 224 -20.91 -16.17 -9.65
CA ARG A 224 -21.41 -15.42 -10.79
C ARG A 224 -20.32 -14.61 -11.51
N ASN A 225 -19.24 -14.23 -10.80
CA ASN A 225 -18.19 -13.32 -11.27
C ASN A 225 -16.90 -14.02 -11.71
N ILE A 226 -16.94 -15.32 -11.98
CA ILE A 226 -15.77 -16.12 -12.41
C ILE A 226 -15.97 -16.72 -13.81
N PRO A 227 -14.87 -16.95 -14.57
CA PRO A 227 -14.92 -17.63 -15.85
C PRO A 227 -15.26 -19.12 -15.64
N TRP A 228 -16.52 -19.49 -15.89
CA TRP A 228 -17.04 -20.83 -15.56
C TRP A 228 -16.30 -21.98 -16.25
N ALA A 229 -15.81 -21.77 -17.47
CA ALA A 229 -15.01 -22.76 -18.19
C ALA A 229 -13.70 -23.12 -17.44
N LYS A 230 -13.03 -22.12 -16.84
CA LYS A 230 -11.83 -22.35 -16.00
C LYS A 230 -12.22 -22.93 -14.64
N TRP A 231 -13.33 -22.47 -14.06
CA TRP A 231 -13.86 -23.02 -12.82
C TRP A 231 -14.14 -24.51 -12.91
N GLU A 232 -14.83 -24.93 -13.98
CA GLU A 232 -15.20 -26.33 -14.21
C GLU A 232 -13.98 -27.24 -14.36
N THR A 233 -12.92 -26.77 -15.03
CA THR A 233 -11.68 -27.57 -15.19
C THR A 233 -10.83 -27.63 -13.94
N SER A 234 -10.86 -26.62 -13.08
CA SER A 234 -10.02 -26.54 -11.88
C SER A 234 -10.70 -27.09 -10.62
N PHE A 235 -11.98 -26.77 -10.41
CA PHE A 235 -12.73 -27.12 -9.21
C PHE A 235 -13.98 -27.94 -9.48
N GLY A 236 -14.46 -27.95 -10.73
CA GLY A 236 -15.60 -28.75 -11.18
C GLY A 236 -15.24 -30.18 -11.61
N GLY A 237 -16.08 -30.79 -12.44
CA GLY A 237 -15.95 -32.17 -12.90
C GLY A 237 -16.35 -33.22 -11.85
N PRO A 238 -16.39 -34.52 -12.20
CA PRO A 238 -16.95 -35.58 -11.34
C PRO A 238 -16.30 -35.73 -9.96
N ASN A 239 -15.03 -35.34 -9.85
CA ASN A 239 -14.23 -35.43 -8.62
C ASN A 239 -13.63 -34.06 -8.21
N GLY A 240 -14.21 -32.96 -8.70
CA GLY A 240 -13.80 -31.61 -8.33
C GLY A 240 -14.10 -31.25 -6.89
N SER A 241 -13.31 -30.34 -6.33
CA SER A 241 -13.51 -29.81 -4.97
C SER A 241 -14.85 -29.08 -4.85
N PHE A 242 -15.21 -28.23 -5.80
CA PHE A 242 -16.52 -27.58 -5.84
C PHE A 242 -17.65 -28.60 -6.04
N THR A 243 -17.50 -29.52 -7.00
CA THR A 243 -18.55 -30.52 -7.30
C THR A 243 -18.88 -31.38 -6.10
N ARG A 244 -17.85 -31.88 -5.39
CA ARG A 244 -18.05 -32.82 -4.28
C ARG A 244 -18.40 -32.12 -2.98
N ALA A 245 -17.74 -31.00 -2.67
CA ALA A 245 -17.97 -30.31 -1.40
C ALA A 245 -19.26 -29.49 -1.40
N ILE A 246 -19.64 -28.90 -2.53
CA ILE A 246 -20.76 -27.95 -2.60
C ILE A 246 -21.86 -28.45 -3.54
N ALA A 247 -21.57 -28.60 -4.84
CA ALA A 247 -22.60 -28.83 -5.85
C ALA A 247 -23.41 -30.12 -5.60
N ALA A 248 -22.76 -31.21 -5.17
CA ALA A 248 -23.43 -32.46 -4.82
C ALA A 248 -24.43 -32.30 -3.67
N GLY A 249 -24.10 -31.48 -2.66
CA GLY A 249 -25.00 -31.18 -1.55
C GLY A 249 -26.17 -30.28 -1.99
N VAL A 250 -25.89 -29.26 -2.80
CA VAL A 250 -26.93 -28.39 -3.39
C VAL A 250 -27.93 -29.22 -4.21
N MET A 251 -27.48 -30.23 -4.94
CA MET A 251 -28.34 -31.11 -5.75
C MET A 251 -29.32 -31.96 -4.93
N GLU A 252 -29.14 -32.10 -3.61
CA GLU A 252 -30.12 -32.78 -2.75
C GLU A 252 -31.37 -31.91 -2.52
N PHE A 253 -31.30 -30.61 -2.76
CA PHE A 253 -32.42 -29.69 -2.63
C PHE A 253 -33.25 -29.64 -3.92
N PRO A 254 -34.60 -29.48 -3.83
CA PRO A 254 -35.47 -29.42 -5.00
C PRO A 254 -35.11 -28.31 -6.01
N THR A 255 -34.63 -27.16 -5.51
CA THR A 255 -34.22 -25.99 -6.32
C THR A 255 -32.77 -26.05 -6.80
N GLY A 256 -31.97 -26.98 -6.29
CA GLY A 256 -30.51 -26.99 -6.48
C GLY A 256 -30.08 -27.14 -7.93
N SER A 257 -30.74 -28.00 -8.70
CA SER A 257 -30.40 -28.21 -10.12
C SER A 257 -30.71 -26.99 -11.00
N ALA A 258 -31.74 -26.21 -10.65
CA ALA A 258 -32.08 -24.98 -11.33
C ALA A 258 -31.09 -23.87 -10.97
N TRP A 259 -30.76 -23.73 -9.68
CA TRP A 259 -29.77 -22.77 -9.21
C TRP A 259 -28.38 -23.04 -9.81
N LEU A 260 -27.93 -24.30 -9.82
CA LEU A 260 -26.63 -24.67 -10.38
C LEU A 260 -26.51 -24.36 -11.86
N LYS A 261 -27.61 -24.33 -12.62
CA LYS A 261 -27.62 -23.88 -14.03
C LYS A 261 -27.66 -22.35 -14.14
N ALA A 262 -28.41 -21.68 -13.26
CA ALA A 262 -28.57 -20.24 -13.27
C ALA A 262 -27.31 -19.47 -12.85
N VAL A 263 -26.47 -20.07 -12.01
CA VAL A 263 -25.20 -19.46 -11.57
C VAL A 263 -24.11 -19.54 -12.64
N GLN A 264 -24.16 -20.56 -13.51
CA GLN A 264 -23.13 -20.76 -14.55
C GLN A 264 -23.25 -19.68 -15.61
N ASN A 265 -22.14 -18.99 -15.85
CA ASN A 265 -22.08 -17.90 -16.82
C ASN A 265 -23.22 -16.88 -16.61
N ALA A 266 -23.61 -16.61 -15.36
CA ALA A 266 -24.68 -15.65 -15.09
C ALA A 266 -24.44 -14.28 -15.77
N PHE A 267 -23.16 -13.93 -15.97
CA PHE A 267 -22.74 -12.76 -16.73
C PHE A 267 -21.93 -13.21 -17.97
N VAL A 268 -22.62 -13.62 -19.05
CA VAL A 268 -21.99 -14.14 -20.31
C VAL A 268 -21.45 -13.02 -21.22
N ASP A 269 -22.02 -11.82 -21.20
CA ASP A 269 -21.64 -10.70 -22.09
C ASP A 269 -21.47 -9.40 -21.30
N TRP A 270 -20.22 -9.04 -21.01
CA TRP A 270 -19.87 -7.70 -20.56
C TRP A 270 -18.43 -7.40 -20.99
N MET A 271 -18.28 -6.31 -21.74
CA MET A 271 -16.99 -5.88 -22.27
C MET A 271 -16.10 -5.37 -21.13
N LEU A 272 -14.97 -6.04 -20.94
CA LEU A 272 -13.82 -5.54 -20.18
C LEU A 272 -13.37 -4.17 -20.72
N ARG A 273 -13.28 -3.17 -19.83
CA ARG A 273 -12.53 -1.94 -20.07
C ARG A 273 -11.34 -1.92 -19.11
N TRP A 274 -10.19 -2.23 -19.71
CA TRP A 274 -8.79 -2.14 -19.25
C TRP A 274 -8.38 -2.89 -17.95
N HIS A 275 -7.11 -3.30 -17.92
CA HIS A 275 -6.54 -4.46 -17.25
C HIS A 275 -5.29 -4.10 -16.42
N ASN A 276 -4.98 -4.84 -15.36
CA ASN A 276 -3.68 -4.90 -14.69
C ASN A 276 -3.33 -6.35 -14.27
N GLY A 277 -2.35 -6.96 -14.93
CA GLY A 277 -2.03 -8.39 -14.81
C GLY A 277 -1.32 -8.85 -13.52
N TRP A 278 -1.32 -8.03 -12.46
CA TRP A 278 -0.65 -8.34 -11.19
C TRP A 278 -1.43 -7.73 -10.00
N PRO A 279 -1.49 -8.41 -8.83
CA PRO A 279 -2.24 -7.94 -7.67
C PRO A 279 -1.69 -6.62 -7.11
N PRO A 280 -2.53 -5.76 -6.51
CA PRO A 280 -2.19 -4.37 -6.25
C PRO A 280 -1.11 -4.22 -5.18
N GLY A 281 0.04 -3.69 -5.59
CA GLY A 281 0.82 -2.82 -4.71
C GLY A 281 0.13 -1.47 -4.62
N VAL A 282 0.04 -0.88 -3.43
CA VAL A 282 -0.49 0.49 -3.30
C VAL A 282 0.61 1.45 -3.71
N LYS A 283 0.44 2.08 -4.88
CA LYS A 283 1.23 3.21 -5.34
C LYS A 283 0.32 4.43 -5.34
N GLU A 284 0.51 5.34 -4.39
CA GLU A 284 -0.22 6.61 -4.36
C GLU A 284 0.65 7.70 -4.98
N ILE A 285 0.09 8.40 -5.96
CA ILE A 285 0.76 9.48 -6.68
C ILE A 285 0.00 10.77 -6.41
N ILE A 286 0.74 11.82 -6.06
CA ILE A 286 0.21 13.18 -6.03
C ILE A 286 0.69 13.89 -7.28
N GLU A 287 -0.25 14.45 -8.05
CA GLU A 287 0.06 15.33 -9.16
C GLU A 287 0.16 16.76 -8.65
N VAL A 288 1.36 17.33 -8.69
CA VAL A 288 1.59 18.74 -8.41
C VAL A 288 1.60 19.49 -9.74
N VAL A 289 0.62 20.37 -9.91
CA VAL A 289 0.54 21.28 -11.06
C VAL A 289 1.30 22.56 -10.71
N ASP A 290 2.33 22.89 -11.48
CA ASP A 290 3.08 24.13 -11.28
C ASP A 290 2.36 25.36 -11.89
N ALA A 291 2.90 26.55 -11.63
CA ALA A 291 2.34 27.80 -12.14
C ALA A 291 2.41 27.94 -13.68
N TYR A 292 3.17 27.07 -14.36
CA TYR A 292 3.29 27.00 -15.80
C TYR A 292 2.39 25.92 -16.42
N GLY A 293 1.67 25.15 -15.60
CA GLY A 293 0.80 24.06 -16.02
C GLY A 293 1.52 22.75 -16.30
N PHE A 294 2.78 22.59 -15.87
CA PHE A 294 3.48 21.30 -15.92
C PHE A 294 3.03 20.40 -14.77
N PHE A 295 2.93 19.11 -15.07
CA PHE A 295 2.55 18.08 -14.12
C PHE A 295 3.80 17.39 -13.59
N ASN A 296 4.05 17.47 -12.29
CA ASN A 296 5.07 16.68 -11.60
C ASN A 296 4.39 15.59 -10.77
N LYS A 297 4.65 14.33 -11.12
CA LYS A 297 4.14 13.15 -10.39
C LYS A 297 5.06 12.84 -9.22
N LEU A 298 4.56 13.02 -8.00
CA LEU A 298 5.23 12.61 -6.77
C LEU A 298 4.68 11.27 -6.30
N ILE A 299 5.53 10.24 -6.23
CA ILE A 299 5.16 8.96 -5.63
C ILE A 299 5.24 9.13 -4.11
N VAL A 300 4.08 9.02 -3.45
CA VAL A 300 3.91 9.35 -2.03
C VAL A 300 3.88 8.09 -1.15
N LYS A 301 3.33 7.01 -1.69
CA LYS A 301 3.43 5.66 -1.12
C LYS A 301 3.78 4.70 -2.23
N SER A 302 4.68 3.77 -1.96
CA SER A 302 4.90 2.62 -2.81
C SER A 302 5.09 1.41 -1.91
N LEU A 303 4.19 0.45 -2.05
CA LEU A 303 4.35 -0.87 -1.48
C LEU A 303 4.42 -1.88 -2.59
N SER A 304 5.58 -2.50 -2.71
CA SER A 304 5.71 -3.73 -3.48
C SER A 304 4.97 -4.84 -2.75
N TYR A 305 4.20 -5.64 -3.49
CA TYR A 305 3.67 -6.89 -2.97
C TYR A 305 4.85 -7.80 -2.60
N LEU A 306 5.03 -8.02 -1.30
CA LEU A 306 5.79 -9.18 -0.84
C LEU A 306 4.82 -10.35 -0.83
N PRO A 307 5.10 -11.46 -1.55
CA PRO A 307 4.39 -12.71 -1.32
C PRO A 307 4.41 -12.95 0.17
N GLN A 308 3.22 -12.86 0.77
CA GLN A 308 3.04 -12.89 2.20
C GLN A 308 3.85 -14.06 2.74
N ALA A 309 4.72 -13.77 3.73
CA ALA A 309 5.62 -14.76 4.29
C ALA A 309 4.83 -16.05 4.57
N THR A 310 5.36 -17.18 4.11
CA THR A 310 4.96 -18.52 4.51
C THR A 310 4.79 -18.56 6.04
N GLY A 311 3.56 -18.34 6.55
CA GLY A 311 3.36 -18.17 7.99
C GLY A 311 2.16 -17.37 8.48
N SER A 312 1.40 -16.65 7.64
CA SER A 312 0.20 -15.91 8.12
C SER A 312 -0.79 -16.85 8.83
N LYS A 313 -1.04 -16.59 10.12
CA LYS A 313 -1.91 -17.41 10.98
C LYS A 313 -3.35 -16.91 11.06
N SER A 314 -3.72 -15.78 10.47
CA SER A 314 -5.08 -15.24 10.61
C SER A 314 -6.17 -16.18 10.07
N THR A 315 -5.82 -17.04 9.12
CA THR A 315 -6.70 -18.08 8.56
C THR A 315 -7.21 -19.09 9.60
N VAL A 316 -6.58 -19.20 10.78
CA VAL A 316 -7.08 -20.03 11.89
C VAL A 316 -8.34 -19.44 12.52
N LEU A 317 -8.59 -18.13 12.38
CA LEU A 317 -9.80 -17.47 12.87
C LEU A 317 -10.95 -17.66 11.88
N ASN A 318 -10.67 -17.32 10.61
CA ASN A 318 -11.58 -17.38 9.48
C ASN A 318 -11.03 -18.30 8.39
N SER A 319 -11.56 -19.52 8.33
CA SER A 319 -11.21 -20.46 7.27
C SER A 319 -11.54 -19.91 5.90
N VAL A 320 -10.72 -20.29 4.92
CA VAL A 320 -10.88 -19.94 3.51
C VAL A 320 -11.49 -21.11 2.74
N ILE A 321 -12.38 -20.80 1.80
CA ILE A 321 -13.07 -21.80 0.97
C ILE A 321 -12.11 -22.71 0.18
N THR A 322 -10.90 -22.21 -0.09
CA THR A 322 -9.79 -22.98 -0.69
C THR A 322 -9.27 -24.10 0.18
N SER A 323 -9.34 -23.96 1.50
CA SER A 323 -9.00 -25.04 2.45
C SER A 323 -10.19 -25.97 2.64
N ASP A 324 -11.40 -25.43 2.77
CA ASP A 324 -12.58 -26.20 3.15
C ASP A 324 -13.08 -27.14 2.05
N MET A 325 -13.08 -26.69 0.78
CA MET A 325 -13.53 -27.53 -0.34
C MET A 325 -12.69 -28.81 -0.52
N PRO A 326 -11.34 -28.77 -0.60
CA PRO A 326 -10.56 -30.00 -0.69
C PRO A 326 -10.67 -30.84 0.59
N PHE A 327 -10.77 -30.23 1.78
CA PHE A 327 -10.93 -30.95 3.04
C PHE A 327 -12.22 -31.78 3.09
N ALA A 328 -13.34 -31.17 2.70
CA ALA A 328 -14.63 -31.84 2.59
C ALA A 328 -14.63 -32.90 1.47
N ARG A 329 -14.08 -32.56 0.29
CA ARG A 329 -13.99 -33.49 -0.86
C ARG A 329 -13.25 -34.78 -0.48
N LEU A 330 -12.06 -34.67 0.12
CA LEU A 330 -11.21 -35.83 0.42
C LEU A 330 -11.86 -36.80 1.41
N ARG A 331 -12.79 -36.31 2.24
CA ARG A 331 -13.55 -37.09 3.22
C ARG A 331 -14.97 -37.41 2.79
N ASN A 332 -15.33 -37.07 1.56
CA ASN A 332 -16.65 -37.30 0.97
C ASN A 332 -17.81 -36.65 1.76
N TYR A 333 -17.55 -35.49 2.36
CA TYR A 333 -18.56 -34.63 3.00
C TYR A 333 -18.96 -33.47 2.09
N SER A 334 -20.11 -32.86 2.40
CA SER A 334 -20.57 -31.59 1.86
C SER A 334 -20.43 -30.47 2.89
N LEU A 335 -20.03 -29.29 2.42
CA LEU A 335 -20.04 -28.04 3.20
C LEU A 335 -21.46 -27.46 3.31
N VAL A 336 -22.40 -27.92 2.49
CA VAL A 336 -23.79 -27.47 2.55
C VAL A 336 -24.52 -28.18 3.68
N ARG A 337 -25.09 -27.39 4.59
CA ARG A 337 -25.84 -27.88 5.74
C ARG A 337 -27.20 -28.43 5.31
N GLY A 338 -27.77 -29.32 6.12
CA GLY A 338 -29.06 -29.96 5.85
C GLY A 338 -29.00 -31.07 4.79
N THR A 339 -27.81 -31.47 4.35
CA THR A 339 -27.60 -32.54 3.36
C THR A 339 -27.29 -33.88 4.04
N SER A 340 -27.50 -34.98 3.33
CA SER A 340 -27.20 -36.34 3.78
C SER A 340 -25.72 -36.56 4.11
N ARG A 341 -24.84 -35.70 3.58
CA ARG A 341 -23.38 -35.75 3.77
C ARG A 341 -22.83 -34.48 4.41
N GLN A 342 -23.64 -33.72 5.14
CA GLN A 342 -23.14 -32.53 5.85
C GLN A 342 -21.91 -32.88 6.70
N ILE A 343 -20.86 -32.07 6.59
CA ILE A 343 -19.68 -32.20 7.45
C ILE A 343 -20.04 -31.89 8.92
N PRO A 344 -19.63 -32.72 9.90
CA PRO A 344 -19.82 -32.40 11.31
C PRO A 344 -19.08 -31.12 11.71
N ASP A 345 -19.72 -30.29 12.54
CA ASP A 345 -19.17 -29.01 13.01
C ASP A 345 -17.75 -29.19 13.61
N GLU A 346 -17.53 -30.19 14.46
CA GLU A 346 -16.20 -30.48 15.05
C GLU A 346 -15.13 -30.79 14.00
N LEU A 347 -15.51 -31.49 12.92
CA LEU A 347 -14.57 -31.92 11.89
C LEU A 347 -14.15 -30.75 10.98
N ILE A 348 -15.08 -29.83 10.66
CA ILE A 348 -14.74 -28.65 9.87
C ILE A 348 -13.95 -27.62 10.68
N LEU A 349 -14.24 -27.48 11.99
CA LEU A 349 -13.44 -26.62 12.88
C LEU A 349 -12.01 -27.12 13.03
N PHE A 350 -11.79 -28.44 13.02
CA PHE A 350 -10.45 -29.03 12.99
C PHE A 350 -9.65 -28.62 11.74
N ASN A 351 -10.30 -28.25 10.63
CA ASN A 351 -9.64 -27.76 9.43
C ASN A 351 -9.01 -26.36 9.59
N SER A 352 -9.26 -25.67 10.71
CA SER A 352 -8.56 -24.42 11.04
C SER A 352 -7.05 -24.60 11.17
N GLY A 353 -6.58 -25.82 11.44
CA GLY A 353 -5.16 -26.12 11.62
C GLY A 353 -4.60 -25.70 12.98
N MET A 354 -5.46 -25.20 13.89
CA MET A 354 -5.05 -24.85 15.24
C MET A 354 -4.78 -26.11 16.07
N VAL A 355 -3.59 -26.20 16.66
CA VAL A 355 -3.24 -27.30 17.57
C VAL A 355 -3.75 -26.96 18.97
N PRO A 356 -4.51 -27.86 19.64
CA PRO A 356 -5.01 -27.60 20.99
C PRO A 356 -3.90 -27.40 22.01
N THR A 357 -3.91 -26.25 22.68
CA THR A 357 -3.06 -25.90 23.83
C THR A 357 -3.94 -25.39 24.98
N LEU A 358 -3.37 -25.21 26.18
CA LEU A 358 -4.11 -24.60 27.28
C LEU A 358 -4.63 -23.20 26.90
N VAL A 359 -3.81 -22.40 26.22
CA VAL A 359 -4.18 -21.05 25.77
C VAL A 359 -5.29 -21.12 24.73
N SER A 360 -5.17 -22.00 23.73
CA SER A 360 -6.17 -22.12 22.68
C SER A 360 -7.50 -22.61 23.24
N GLN A 361 -7.51 -23.53 24.21
CA GLN A 361 -8.75 -23.99 24.86
C GLN A 361 -9.41 -22.88 25.69
N LEU A 362 -8.62 -22.05 26.37
CA LEU A 362 -9.15 -20.88 27.08
C LEU A 362 -9.75 -19.87 26.09
N TRP A 363 -9.10 -19.66 24.96
CA TRP A 363 -9.64 -18.83 23.87
C TRP A 363 -10.96 -19.39 23.33
N GLU A 364 -11.02 -20.67 22.99
CA GLU A 364 -12.24 -21.32 22.50
C GLU A 364 -13.40 -21.21 23.48
N THR A 365 -13.12 -21.32 24.78
CA THR A 365 -14.12 -21.25 25.84
C THR A 365 -14.66 -19.83 26.05
N ASN A 366 -13.84 -18.79 25.86
CA ASN A 366 -14.22 -17.41 26.16
C ASN A 366 -14.63 -16.59 24.92
N ILE A 367 -14.07 -16.89 23.75
CA ILE A 367 -14.26 -16.15 22.50
C ILE A 367 -15.06 -16.98 21.50
N GLY A 368 -14.62 -18.21 21.25
CA GLY A 368 -15.27 -19.13 20.32
C GLY A 368 -14.29 -20.01 19.55
N PRO A 369 -14.77 -21.03 18.85
CA PRO A 369 -13.91 -22.02 18.21
C PRO A 369 -13.18 -21.45 16.99
N TYR A 370 -11.90 -21.83 16.85
CA TYR A 370 -11.09 -21.52 15.66
C TYR A 370 -11.77 -22.05 14.39
N GLY A 371 -11.65 -21.29 13.29
CA GLY A 371 -12.34 -21.57 12.03
C GLY A 371 -13.82 -21.13 12.01
N ALA A 372 -14.33 -20.51 13.07
CA ALA A 372 -15.67 -19.90 13.10
C ALA A 372 -15.72 -18.52 13.81
N ILE A 373 -14.58 -17.82 13.86
CA ILE A 373 -14.44 -16.49 14.46
C ILE A 373 -14.50 -15.44 13.35
N ASP A 374 -15.41 -14.47 13.49
CA ASP A 374 -15.55 -13.39 12.52
C ASP A 374 -14.58 -12.24 12.88
N ALA A 375 -13.45 -12.15 12.19
CA ALA A 375 -12.49 -11.06 12.32
C ALA A 375 -12.86 -9.93 11.33
N VAL A 376 -13.28 -8.78 11.85
CA VAL A 376 -13.72 -7.63 11.05
C VAL A 376 -12.82 -6.43 11.24
N TRP A 377 -12.64 -5.66 10.17
CA TRP A 377 -11.96 -4.37 10.24
C TRP A 377 -12.80 -3.39 11.06
N VAL A 378 -12.18 -2.73 12.04
CA VAL A 378 -12.81 -1.65 12.79
C VAL A 378 -12.20 -0.34 12.30
N PRO A 379 -12.95 0.52 11.60
CA PRO A 379 -12.43 1.80 11.15
C PRO A 379 -12.11 2.70 12.34
N VAL A 380 -11.16 3.62 12.15
CA VAL A 380 -10.86 4.65 13.16
C VAL A 380 -12.12 5.45 13.43
N PRO A 381 -12.61 5.53 14.69
CA PRO A 381 -13.77 6.34 15.01
C PRO A 381 -13.55 7.80 14.62
N PRO A 382 -14.51 8.46 13.93
CA PRO A 382 -14.33 9.86 13.51
C PRO A 382 -14.00 10.81 14.67
N SER A 383 -14.61 10.58 15.84
CA SER A 383 -14.32 11.36 17.04
C SER A 383 -12.87 11.24 17.53
N LEU A 384 -12.26 10.05 17.38
CA LEU A 384 -10.85 9.85 17.71
C LEU A 384 -9.95 10.55 16.70
N ALA A 385 -10.28 10.44 15.40
CA ALA A 385 -9.56 11.14 14.35
C ALA A 385 -9.60 12.67 14.56
N ASP A 386 -10.75 13.23 14.91
CA ASP A 386 -10.92 14.65 15.23
C ASP A 386 -10.07 15.09 16.43
N ILE A 387 -10.02 14.29 17.50
CA ILE A 387 -9.21 14.58 18.69
C ILE A 387 -7.72 14.56 18.34
N VAL A 388 -7.26 13.56 17.60
CA VAL A 388 -5.86 13.46 17.17
C VAL A 388 -5.50 14.64 16.26
N HIS A 389 -6.37 14.96 15.30
CA HIS A 389 -6.16 16.09 14.40
C HIS A 389 -6.10 17.43 15.14
N SER A 390 -7.01 17.66 16.10
CA SER A 390 -7.02 18.87 16.93
C SER A 390 -5.76 18.95 17.80
N PHE A 391 -5.39 17.85 18.46
CA PHE A 391 -4.20 17.77 19.30
C PHE A 391 -2.94 18.10 18.50
N GLN A 392 -2.78 17.50 17.32
CA GLN A 392 -1.62 17.79 16.49
C GLN A 392 -1.58 19.25 16.05
N GLY A 393 -2.72 19.82 15.58
CA GLY A 393 -2.80 21.24 15.25
C GLY A 393 -2.43 22.16 16.42
N ASP A 394 -2.86 21.83 17.63
CA ASP A 394 -2.56 22.59 18.85
C ASP A 394 -1.09 22.52 19.27
N VAL A 395 -0.40 21.40 19.01
CA VAL A 395 1.04 21.25 19.25
C VAL A 395 1.84 22.02 18.19
N LEU A 396 1.45 21.87 16.91
CA LEU A 396 2.14 22.48 15.77
C LEU A 396 2.04 24.00 15.72
N THR A 397 0.99 24.58 16.34
CA THR A 397 0.82 26.03 16.47
C THR A 397 1.51 26.62 17.70
N ARG A 398 2.22 25.83 18.51
CA ARG A 398 3.04 26.33 19.62
C ARG A 398 4.27 27.09 19.12
N ASN A 399 4.93 27.79 20.04
CA ASN A 399 6.12 28.57 19.71
C ASN A 399 7.30 27.64 19.30
N ALA A 400 8.28 28.23 18.61
CA ALA A 400 9.45 27.50 18.12
C ALA A 400 10.24 26.78 19.22
N THR A 401 10.24 27.32 20.45
CA THR A 401 10.92 26.69 21.60
C THR A 401 10.27 25.37 22.01
N VAL A 402 8.93 25.32 22.07
CA VAL A 402 8.20 24.08 22.36
C VAL A 402 8.43 23.09 21.23
N LEU A 403 8.30 23.51 19.98
CA LEU A 403 8.53 22.62 18.82
C LEU A 403 9.95 22.03 18.81
N ALA A 404 10.97 22.84 19.12
CA ALA A 404 12.35 22.37 19.23
C ALA A 404 12.50 21.33 20.36
N ALA A 405 11.89 21.57 21.52
CA ALA A 405 11.89 20.60 22.62
C ALA A 405 11.18 19.29 22.24
N VAL A 406 10.07 19.35 21.48
CA VAL A 406 9.38 18.16 20.96
C VAL A 406 10.25 17.41 19.95
N GLN A 407 11.03 18.10 19.13
CA GLN A 407 11.95 17.47 18.17
C GLN A 407 13.17 16.84 18.85
N GLU A 408 13.59 17.34 20.01
CA GLU A 408 14.65 16.73 20.83
C GLU A 408 14.20 15.44 21.51
N LEU A 409 12.89 15.25 21.72
CA LEU A 409 12.34 13.99 22.16
C LEU A 409 12.48 12.97 21.02
N GLY A 410 13.42 12.04 21.18
CA GLY A 410 13.60 10.91 20.27
C GLY A 410 12.45 9.90 20.37
N TYR A 411 12.67 8.72 19.80
CA TYR A 411 11.80 7.58 20.03
C TYR A 411 12.37 6.68 21.13
N GLU A 412 11.49 6.05 21.89
CA GLU A 412 11.85 5.04 22.88
C GLU A 412 10.85 3.89 22.85
N TRP A 413 11.29 2.69 23.25
CA TRP A 413 10.41 1.53 23.38
C TRP A 413 9.97 1.39 24.83
N ALA A 414 8.67 1.51 25.09
CA ALA A 414 8.09 1.10 26.36
C ALA A 414 7.90 -0.41 26.40
N LEU A 415 8.10 -1.00 27.58
CA LEU A 415 7.78 -2.40 27.87
C LEU A 415 6.63 -2.46 28.89
N PRO A 416 5.39 -2.12 28.47
CA PRO A 416 4.29 -1.96 29.41
C PRO A 416 3.97 -3.29 30.10
N THR A 417 3.87 -3.24 31.42
CA THR A 417 3.35 -4.35 32.23
C THR A 417 2.16 -3.83 33.03
N PRO A 418 0.95 -4.37 32.82
CA PRO A 418 -0.22 -4.02 33.62
C PRO A 418 0.08 -4.15 35.12
N ARG A 419 -0.35 -3.17 35.91
CA ARG A 419 -0.07 -3.14 37.36
C ARG A 419 -0.54 -4.41 38.08
N ALA A 420 -1.67 -4.98 37.64
CA ALA A 420 -2.19 -6.24 38.16
C ALA A 420 -1.25 -7.44 37.95
N TRP A 421 -0.34 -7.34 36.99
CA TRP A 421 0.64 -8.37 36.67
C TRP A 421 2.02 -8.07 37.27
N SER A 422 2.18 -6.92 37.93
CA SER A 422 3.43 -6.52 38.57
C SER A 422 3.55 -7.10 39.99
N GLY A 423 4.77 -7.50 40.39
CA GLY A 423 5.08 -7.89 41.77
C GLY A 423 4.89 -9.37 42.14
N GLY A 424 4.42 -10.22 41.21
CA GLY A 424 4.36 -11.68 41.37
C GLY A 424 5.36 -12.41 40.49
N ALA A 425 5.73 -13.64 40.87
CA ALA A 425 6.50 -14.56 40.02
C ALA A 425 5.57 -15.24 38.99
N TYR A 426 5.02 -14.43 38.08
CA TYR A 426 4.12 -14.92 37.03
C TYR A 426 4.92 -15.45 35.83
N GLU A 427 4.40 -16.51 35.22
CA GLU A 427 4.79 -16.96 33.88
C GLU A 427 3.72 -16.50 32.88
N PHE A 428 4.13 -15.82 31.82
CA PHE A 428 3.25 -15.30 30.79
C PHE A 428 3.23 -16.22 29.58
N SER A 429 2.05 -16.43 28.98
CA SER A 429 1.86 -17.21 27.77
C SER A 429 0.63 -16.73 27.01
N GLY A 430 0.61 -16.96 25.70
CA GLY A 430 -0.55 -16.75 24.83
C GLY A 430 -0.63 -15.41 24.11
N GLY A 431 0.47 -14.63 24.10
CA GLY A 431 0.53 -13.28 23.51
C GLY A 431 -0.27 -13.13 22.21
N ASN A 432 0.15 -13.82 21.15
CA ASN A 432 -0.66 -13.97 19.94
C ASN A 432 -1.55 -15.24 20.02
N PRO A 433 -2.89 -15.09 20.10
CA PRO A 433 -3.81 -16.22 20.24
C PRO A 433 -3.95 -17.07 18.97
N MET A 434 -3.41 -16.64 17.82
CA MET A 434 -3.38 -17.41 16.58
C MET A 434 -2.15 -18.34 16.52
N CYS A 435 -1.25 -18.25 17.49
CA CYS A 435 -0.10 -19.13 17.62
C CYS A 435 -0.44 -20.36 18.47
N ASP A 436 -0.02 -21.52 18.00
CA ASP A 436 -0.03 -22.79 18.72
C ASP A 436 1.18 -22.94 19.68
N ASN A 437 1.88 -21.84 19.96
CA ASN A 437 3.01 -21.85 20.88
C ASN A 437 2.55 -21.99 22.34
N THR A 438 3.35 -22.69 23.13
CA THR A 438 3.13 -22.89 24.58
C THR A 438 4.25 -22.29 25.41
N HIS A 439 5.09 -21.46 24.77
CA HIS A 439 6.26 -20.88 25.41
C HIS A 439 5.80 -19.99 26.56
N ARG A 440 6.43 -20.21 27.71
CA ARG A 440 6.24 -19.42 28.91
C ARG A 440 7.42 -18.49 29.07
N THR A 441 7.13 -17.23 29.34
CA THR A 441 8.14 -16.18 29.50
C THR A 441 8.02 -15.53 30.86
N SER A 442 9.11 -14.98 31.37
CA SER A 442 9.12 -14.15 32.59
C SER A 442 8.64 -12.72 32.35
N PHE A 443 8.43 -12.35 31.08
CA PHE A 443 7.95 -11.05 30.64
C PHE A 443 6.62 -11.20 29.91
N VAL A 444 5.82 -10.13 29.89
CA VAL A 444 4.58 -10.05 29.11
C VAL A 444 4.89 -10.23 27.64
N GLN A 445 4.22 -11.18 26.98
CA GLN A 445 4.46 -11.49 25.56
C GLN A 445 3.81 -10.45 24.66
N GLU A 446 4.46 -10.17 23.54
CA GLU A 446 3.93 -9.32 22.48
C GLU A 446 2.59 -9.87 21.96
N THR A 447 1.72 -8.94 21.59
CA THR A 447 0.41 -9.22 21.01
C THR A 447 0.52 -9.67 19.56
N PHE A 448 -0.62 -9.96 18.94
CA PHE A 448 -0.63 -10.39 17.55
C PHE A 448 -0.43 -9.22 16.59
N GLY A 449 0.45 -9.43 15.61
CA GLY A 449 0.62 -8.55 14.45
C GLY A 449 0.37 -9.33 13.16
N ILE A 450 0.17 -8.61 12.05
CA ILE A 450 0.02 -9.25 10.75
C ILE A 450 1.31 -9.91 10.24
N ASP A 451 2.45 -9.42 10.70
CA ASP A 451 3.78 -9.92 10.35
C ASP A 451 4.28 -10.96 11.38
N ASP A 452 3.44 -11.36 12.34
CA ASP A 452 3.80 -12.36 13.34
C ASP A 452 3.70 -13.77 12.75
N MET A 453 4.84 -14.45 12.72
CA MET A 453 5.00 -15.82 12.21
C MET A 453 4.97 -16.89 13.30
N CYS A 454 4.73 -16.52 14.57
CA CYS A 454 4.72 -17.43 15.72
C CYS A 454 6.02 -18.19 15.98
N LEU A 455 7.16 -17.68 15.50
CA LEU A 455 8.46 -18.36 15.63
C LEU A 455 9.08 -18.19 17.01
N THR A 456 8.91 -17.03 17.63
CA THR A 456 9.51 -16.69 18.93
C THR A 456 8.56 -15.83 19.75
N SER A 457 8.58 -16.01 21.07
CA SER A 457 7.86 -15.12 21.99
C SER A 457 8.69 -13.87 22.25
N LEU A 458 8.23 -12.73 21.73
CA LEU A 458 8.84 -11.43 21.97
C LEU A 458 8.20 -10.77 23.20
N GLN A 459 8.92 -9.84 23.83
CA GLN A 459 8.38 -9.05 24.93
C GLN A 459 7.48 -7.95 24.36
N LEU A 460 6.33 -7.73 25.00
CA LEU A 460 5.40 -6.66 24.67
C LEU A 460 6.13 -5.32 24.67
N SER A 461 6.13 -4.68 23.52
CA SER A 461 6.85 -3.45 23.27
C SER A 461 5.95 -2.46 22.53
N VAL A 462 5.97 -1.20 22.97
CA VAL A 462 5.20 -0.12 22.35
C VAL A 462 6.18 0.98 21.98
N GLU A 463 6.23 1.31 20.71
CA GLU A 463 7.00 2.45 20.23
C GLU A 463 6.37 3.74 20.72
N MET A 464 7.17 4.61 21.30
CA MET A 464 6.75 5.91 21.80
C MET A 464 7.59 7.00 21.16
N ASP A 465 6.96 7.77 20.27
CA ASP A 465 7.50 9.03 19.78
C ASP A 465 7.01 10.22 20.62
N ALA A 466 7.60 11.40 20.40
CA ALA A 466 7.27 12.63 21.11
C ALA A 466 5.78 12.99 21.07
N MET A 467 5.13 12.86 19.91
CA MET A 467 3.72 13.17 19.72
C MET A 467 2.84 12.16 20.45
N SER A 468 3.18 10.87 20.37
CA SER A 468 2.49 9.78 21.04
C SER A 468 2.54 9.91 22.57
N VAL A 469 3.70 10.29 23.13
CA VAL A 469 3.87 10.52 24.58
C VAL A 469 3.08 11.75 25.03
N LEU A 470 3.18 12.86 24.31
CA LEU A 470 2.44 14.08 24.64
C LEU A 470 0.93 13.84 24.56
N PHE A 471 0.46 13.12 23.54
CA PHE A 471 -0.93 12.73 23.40
C PHE A 471 -1.39 11.89 24.60
N ALA A 472 -0.60 10.87 24.97
CA ALA A 472 -0.90 10.03 26.13
C ALA A 472 -0.96 10.83 27.43
N LEU A 473 -0.08 11.80 27.64
CA LEU A 473 -0.11 12.69 28.82
C LEU A 473 -1.35 13.59 28.85
N VAL A 474 -1.77 14.14 27.70
CA VAL A 474 -2.97 14.97 27.60
C VAL A 474 -4.23 14.15 27.87
N VAL A 475 -4.32 12.94 27.31
CA VAL A 475 -5.51 12.08 27.49
C VAL A 475 -5.55 11.45 28.88
N SER A 476 -4.41 11.16 29.50
CA SER A 476 -4.36 10.57 30.86
C SER A 476 -4.49 11.57 32.01
N SER A 477 -4.39 12.88 31.71
CA SER A 477 -4.56 13.95 32.69
C SER A 477 -5.99 14.50 32.78
N GLN A 478 -6.89 14.03 31.91
CA GLN A 478 -8.34 14.18 32.02
C GLN A 478 -8.93 13.04 32.85
#